data_AF-A0A955LDU5-F1
#
_entry.id   AF-A0A955LDU5-F1
#
_cell.length_a   1.000
_cell.length_b   1.000
_cell.length_c   1.000
_cell.angle_alpha   90.00
_cell.angle_beta   90.00
_cell.angle_gamma   90.00
#
_symmetry.space_group_name_H-M   'P 1'
#
loop_
_entity.id
_entity.type
_entity.pdbx_description
1 polymer ?
#
loop_
_entity_poly.entity_id
_entity_poly.type
_entity_poly.pdbx_seq_one_letter_code
_entity_poly.pdbx_strand_id
1 'polypeptide(L)'
;MEYGQEKINIKLKTIKGFYVLWMPVMVPYAKLAGQKKGKTEIWEKGKMFGFGWIGIEDENGDKQISGDFKTAMHVGPYKKMGETYRKVMADNKGSKEMYNVYLNSPMEVDESQLKTKIVFR
;
A
#
# COMPACT_ATOMS: atom_id res chain seq x y z
N MET A 1 1.59 -9.52 -16.41
CA MET A 1 0.87 -9.32 -15.13
C MET A 1 -0.48 -8.73 -15.49
N GLU A 2 -1.57 -9.15 -14.83
CA GLU A 2 -2.87 -8.52 -15.08
C GLU A 2 -2.95 -7.18 -14.37
N TYR A 3 -3.48 -6.18 -15.07
CA TYR A 3 -3.63 -4.82 -14.56
C TYR A 3 -5.12 -4.46 -14.53
N GLY A 4 -5.57 -3.96 -13.38
CA GLY A 4 -6.88 -3.33 -13.24
C GLY A 4 -6.81 -1.82 -13.48
N GLN A 5 -7.97 -1.19 -13.59
CA GLN A 5 -8.13 0.25 -13.53
C GLN A 5 -9.19 0.58 -12.46
N GLU A 6 -8.91 1.59 -11.65
CA GLU A 6 -9.78 1.99 -10.55
C GLU A 6 -9.77 3.52 -10.42
N LYS A 7 -10.97 4.11 -10.31
CA LYS A 7 -11.12 5.51 -9.95
C LYS A 7 -11.15 5.62 -8.43
N ILE A 8 -10.11 6.20 -7.87
CA ILE A 8 -9.96 6.35 -6.42
C ILE A 8 -10.35 7.77 -6.02
N ASN A 9 -11.04 7.90 -4.89
CA ASN A 9 -11.28 9.18 -4.22
C ASN A 9 -11.43 8.93 -2.72
N ILE A 10 -10.32 8.95 -2.00
CA ILE A 10 -10.27 8.63 -0.57
C ILE A 10 -9.52 9.72 0.21
N LYS A 11 -9.89 9.87 1.48
CA LYS A 11 -9.13 10.64 2.47
C LYS A 11 -8.51 9.67 3.47
N LEU A 12 -7.23 9.86 3.75
CA LEU A 12 -6.46 9.02 4.63
C LEU A 12 -5.99 9.82 5.82
N LYS A 13 -6.14 9.27 7.03
CA LYS A 13 -5.41 9.72 8.20
C LYS A 13 -4.06 9.01 8.23
N THR A 14 -2.98 9.78 8.16
CA THR A 14 -1.63 9.23 8.01
C THR A 14 -0.77 9.37 9.25
N ILE A 15 0.16 8.43 9.39
CA ILE A 15 1.25 8.44 10.35
C ILE A 15 2.57 8.26 9.59
N LYS A 16 3.67 8.71 10.20
CA LYS A 16 5.01 8.49 9.63
C LYS A 16 5.29 6.98 9.57
N GLY A 17 5.61 6.48 8.38
CA GLY A 17 6.07 5.10 8.22
C GLY A 17 7.53 4.98 8.67
N PHE A 18 7.90 3.83 9.22
CA PHE A 18 9.28 3.53 9.58
C PHE A 18 9.83 2.51 8.59
N TYR A 19 10.83 2.93 7.80
CA TYR A 19 11.40 2.13 6.72
C TYR A 19 12.89 1.92 6.93
N VAL A 20 13.38 0.73 6.59
CA VAL A 20 14.80 0.45 6.36
C VAL A 20 14.95 0.29 4.86
N LEU A 21 15.68 1.21 4.21
CA LEU A 21 15.77 1.33 2.76
C LEU A 21 14.37 1.54 2.13
N TRP A 22 13.93 0.61 1.27
CA TRP A 22 12.62 0.59 0.61
C TRP A 22 11.61 -0.34 1.28
N MET A 23 11.97 -0.97 2.41
CA MET A 23 11.10 -1.91 3.11
C MET A 23 10.51 -1.26 4.36
N PRO A 24 9.18 -1.27 4.55
CA PRO A 24 8.60 -0.93 5.84
C PRO A 24 9.08 -1.96 6.88
N VAL A 25 9.67 -1.48 7.97
CA VAL A 25 10.16 -2.36 9.06
C VAL A 25 8.98 -2.95 9.81
N MET A 26 7.94 -2.14 10.02
CA MET A 26 6.67 -2.57 10.59
C MET A 26 5.56 -1.70 10.03
N VAL A 27 4.60 -2.31 9.35
CA VAL A 27 3.28 -1.71 9.15
C VAL A 27 2.56 -1.85 10.50
N PRO A 28 2.20 -0.75 11.18
CA PRO A 28 1.69 -0.82 12.54
C PRO A 28 0.21 -1.20 12.55
N TYR A 29 -0.11 -2.40 12.06
CA TYR A 29 -1.47 -2.95 11.98
C TYR A 29 -2.20 -2.81 13.31
N ALA A 30 -1.59 -3.17 14.44
CA ALA A 30 -2.24 -3.07 15.75
C ALA A 30 -2.64 -1.62 16.13
N LYS A 31 -1.80 -0.63 15.78
CA LYS A 31 -2.06 0.78 16.08
C LYS A 31 -3.14 1.37 15.18
N LEU A 32 -3.22 0.90 13.93
CA LEU A 32 -4.15 1.37 12.91
C LEU A 32 -5.51 0.64 12.98
N ALA A 33 -5.51 -0.67 13.22
CA ALA A 33 -6.71 -1.47 13.44
C ALA A 33 -7.44 -1.10 14.74
N GLY A 34 -6.71 -0.65 15.77
CA GLY A 34 -7.31 -0.09 16.98
C GLY A 34 -8.14 1.18 16.73
N GLN A 35 -7.99 1.84 15.57
CA GLN A 35 -8.71 3.06 15.20
C GLN A 35 -9.99 2.78 14.38
N LYS A 36 -10.18 1.57 13.83
CA LYS A 36 -11.41 1.20 13.09
C LYS A 36 -11.78 -0.27 13.33
N LYS A 37 -12.98 -0.50 13.88
CA LYS A 37 -13.62 -1.83 13.91
C LYS A 37 -14.10 -2.19 12.49
N GLY A 38 -13.24 -2.84 11.69
CA GLY A 38 -13.56 -3.33 10.34
C GLY A 38 -12.33 -3.72 9.52
N LYS A 39 -12.54 -4.34 8.34
CA LYS A 39 -11.48 -4.59 7.35
C LYS A 39 -10.86 -3.26 6.95
N THR A 40 -9.73 -2.93 7.54
CA THR A 40 -9.09 -1.63 7.34
C THR A 40 -8.01 -1.80 6.29
N GLU A 41 -8.30 -1.38 5.06
CA GLU A 41 -7.28 -1.26 4.03
C GLU A 41 -6.21 -0.27 4.49
N ILE A 42 -4.97 -0.73 4.54
CA ILE A 42 -3.85 0.12 4.93
C ILE A 42 -3.15 0.60 3.67
N TRP A 43 -3.11 1.91 3.50
CA TRP A 43 -2.46 2.59 2.39
C TRP A 43 -1.07 3.04 2.79
N GLU A 44 -0.10 2.81 1.94
CA GLU A 44 1.29 3.19 2.18
C GLU A 44 1.89 3.88 0.96
N LYS A 45 2.66 4.94 1.23
CA LYS A 45 3.56 5.55 0.25
C LYS A 45 4.98 5.54 0.80
N GLY A 46 5.81 4.61 0.32
CA GLY A 46 7.24 4.57 0.61
C GLY A 46 8.05 5.53 -0.29
N LYS A 47 9.13 6.11 0.22
CA LYS A 47 10.20 6.74 -0.59
C LYS A 47 11.56 6.20 -0.18
N MET A 48 12.50 6.24 -1.13
CA MET A 48 13.84 5.62 -1.11
C MET A 48 14.76 6.00 0.09
N PHE A 49 14.38 6.98 0.91
CA PHE A 49 15.21 7.50 2.02
C PHE A 49 14.50 7.47 3.38
N GLY A 50 13.63 6.49 3.64
CA GLY A 50 12.95 6.40 4.94
C GLY A 50 11.84 7.42 5.16
N PHE A 51 11.53 8.23 4.14
CA PHE A 51 10.44 9.18 4.15
C PHE A 51 9.22 8.54 3.51
N GLY A 52 8.23 8.20 4.30
CA GLY A 52 6.97 7.71 3.79
C GLY A 52 5.89 7.83 4.83
N TRP A 53 4.68 7.49 4.43
CA TRP A 53 3.55 7.51 5.32
C TRP A 53 2.73 6.24 5.15
N ILE A 54 2.04 5.88 6.22
CA ILE A 54 1.07 4.81 6.25
C ILE A 54 -0.23 5.44 6.74
N GLY A 55 -1.35 5.10 6.12
CA GLY A 55 -2.64 5.67 6.46
C GLY A 55 -3.79 4.72 6.28
N ILE A 56 -4.90 5.09 6.90
CA ILE A 56 -6.18 4.39 6.80
C ILE A 56 -7.24 5.39 6.40
N GLU A 57 -8.30 4.92 5.75
CA GLU A 57 -9.39 5.79 5.32
C GLU A 57 -10.06 6.46 6.53
N ASP A 58 -10.22 7.79 6.47
CA ASP A 58 -10.81 8.61 7.52
C ASP A 58 -11.42 9.88 6.91
N GLU A 59 -12.64 10.25 7.33
CA GLU A 59 -13.36 11.42 6.80
C GLU A 59 -12.61 12.74 7.05
N ASN A 60 -11.85 12.80 8.13
CA ASN A 60 -11.00 13.92 8.56
C ASN A 60 -9.51 13.66 8.25
N GLY A 61 -9.24 12.80 7.26
CA GLY A 61 -7.90 12.47 6.82
C GLY A 61 -7.08 13.69 6.38
N ASP A 62 -5.77 13.63 6.60
CA ASP A 62 -4.81 14.68 6.26
C ASP A 62 -4.21 14.50 4.85
N LYS A 63 -4.53 13.40 4.16
CA LYS A 63 -4.15 13.17 2.75
C LYS A 63 -5.34 12.79 1.92
N GLN A 64 -5.46 13.43 0.76
CA GLN A 64 -6.43 13.04 -0.27
C GLN A 64 -5.72 12.35 -1.42
N ILE A 65 -6.24 11.20 -1.84
CA ILE A 65 -5.83 10.50 -3.06
C ILE A 65 -7.02 10.49 -3.98
N SER A 66 -6.88 11.07 -5.17
CA SER A 66 -7.94 11.06 -6.17
C SER A 66 -7.42 10.95 -7.60
N GLY A 67 -8.22 10.31 -8.44
CA GLY A 67 -8.01 10.18 -9.87
C GLY A 67 -8.09 8.73 -10.36
N ASP A 68 -7.75 8.55 -11.63
CA ASP A 68 -7.72 7.24 -12.27
C ASP A 68 -6.34 6.60 -12.07
N PHE A 69 -6.34 5.37 -11.56
CA PHE A 69 -5.13 4.59 -11.28
C PHE A 69 -5.19 3.24 -11.96
N LYS A 70 -4.01 2.72 -12.30
CA LYS A 70 -3.82 1.32 -12.60
C LYS A 70 -3.56 0.55 -11.31
N THR A 71 -3.97 -0.71 -11.29
CA THR A 71 -3.77 -1.58 -10.13
C THR A 71 -3.13 -2.90 -10.54
N ALA A 72 -2.31 -3.46 -9.66
CA ALA A 72 -1.74 -4.79 -9.82
C ALA A 72 -1.81 -5.52 -8.48
N MET A 73 -2.15 -6.81 -8.50
CA MET A 73 -2.24 -7.60 -7.27
C MET A 73 -0.95 -8.38 -7.04
N HIS A 74 -0.38 -8.24 -5.85
CA HIS A 74 0.63 -9.14 -5.31
C HIS A 74 -0.04 -10.11 -4.33
N VAL A 75 0.22 -11.40 -4.50
CA VAL A 75 -0.17 -12.43 -3.53
C VAL A 75 1.09 -13.17 -3.09
N GLY A 76 1.34 -13.18 -1.78
CA GLY A 76 2.49 -13.81 -1.17
C GLY A 76 3.32 -12.88 -0.27
N PRO A 77 4.52 -13.32 0.15
CA PRO A 77 5.29 -12.66 1.19
C PRO A 77 5.84 -11.31 0.73
N TYR A 78 5.83 -10.31 1.61
CA TYR A 78 6.34 -8.96 1.33
C TYR A 78 7.78 -8.92 0.81
N LYS A 79 8.62 -9.88 1.21
CA LYS A 79 10.00 -10.04 0.72
C LYS A 79 10.08 -10.20 -0.81
N LYS A 80 9.01 -10.71 -1.46
CA LYS A 80 8.89 -10.87 -2.91
C LYS A 80 8.21 -9.70 -3.62
N MET A 81 7.74 -8.68 -2.90
CA MET A 81 7.17 -7.48 -3.52
C MET A 81 8.16 -6.76 -4.43
N GLY A 82 9.47 -6.81 -4.11
CA GLY A 82 10.53 -6.24 -4.96
C GLY A 82 10.48 -6.72 -6.41
N GLU A 83 10.21 -8.01 -6.63
CA GLU A 83 10.07 -8.57 -7.99
C GLU A 83 8.80 -8.07 -8.69
N THR A 84 7.72 -7.90 -7.93
CA THR A 84 6.45 -7.38 -8.44
C THR A 84 6.61 -5.93 -8.88
N TYR A 85 7.28 -5.10 -8.07
CA TYR A 85 7.60 -3.72 -8.46
C TYR A 85 8.46 -3.64 -9.71
N ARG A 86 9.49 -4.49 -9.82
CA ARG A 86 10.33 -4.51 -11.03
C ARG A 86 9.50 -4.77 -12.28
N LYS A 87 8.55 -5.71 -12.22
CA LYS A 87 7.62 -5.98 -13.33
C LYS A 87 6.71 -4.78 -13.61
N VAL A 88 6.05 -4.23 -12.58
CA VAL A 88 5.16 -3.07 -12.70
C VAL A 88 5.88 -1.87 -13.33
N MET A 89 7.08 -1.53 -12.86
CA MET A 89 7.86 -0.40 -13.38
C MET A 89 8.42 -0.65 -14.78
N ALA A 90 8.75 -1.91 -15.13
CA ALA A 90 9.19 -2.27 -16.47
C ALA A 90 8.06 -2.12 -17.50
N ASP A 91 6.84 -2.54 -17.13
CA ASP A 91 5.66 -2.50 -18.01
C ASP A 91 5.01 -1.10 -18.05
N ASN A 92 5.22 -0.28 -17.03
CA ASN A 92 4.64 1.06 -16.89
C ASN A 92 5.71 2.13 -16.66
N LYS A 93 6.64 2.23 -17.61
CA LYS A 93 7.70 3.24 -17.60
C LYS A 93 7.05 4.63 -17.67
N GLY A 94 7.21 5.41 -16.60
CA GLY A 94 6.68 6.77 -16.52
C GLY A 94 5.70 7.00 -15.37
N SER A 95 5.30 5.96 -14.65
CA SER A 95 4.48 6.14 -13.45
C SER A 95 5.22 6.95 -12.39
N LYS A 96 4.57 8.01 -11.92
CA LYS A 96 5.13 8.99 -10.98
C LYS A 96 4.60 8.80 -9.56
N GLU A 97 3.51 8.05 -9.45
CA GLU A 97 2.79 7.87 -8.21
C GLU A 97 2.48 6.40 -8.00
N MET A 98 2.78 5.90 -6.81
CA MET A 98 2.62 4.50 -6.45
C MET A 98 2.28 4.38 -4.96
N TYR A 99 1.39 3.45 -4.65
CA TYR A 99 0.91 3.12 -3.32
C TYR A 99 0.84 1.61 -3.14
N ASN A 100 1.04 1.16 -1.90
CA ASN A 100 0.66 -0.19 -1.49
C ASN A 100 -0.63 -0.12 -0.70
N VAL A 101 -1.55 -1.02 -1.01
CA VAL A 101 -2.78 -1.21 -0.26
C VAL A 101 -2.77 -2.62 0.27
N TYR A 102 -2.59 -2.76 1.58
CA TYR A 102 -2.60 -4.05 2.24
C TYR A 102 -4.04 -4.46 2.55
N LEU A 103 -4.45 -5.62 2.06
CA LEU A 103 -5.86 -6.06 2.09
C LEU A 103 -6.16 -7.04 3.22
N ASN A 104 -5.13 -7.64 3.82
CA ASN A 104 -5.22 -8.54 4.96
C ASN A 104 -3.99 -8.42 5.86
N SER A 105 -4.15 -8.83 7.11
CA SER A 105 -3.10 -8.72 8.12
C SER A 105 -2.23 -9.98 8.17
N PRO A 106 -0.89 -9.86 8.29
CA PRO A 106 -0.01 -10.99 8.58
C PRO A 106 -0.22 -11.61 9.96
N MET A 107 -1.04 -11.00 10.81
CA MET A 107 -1.49 -11.61 12.07
C MET A 107 -2.72 -12.51 11.89
N GLU A 108 -3.40 -12.41 10.75
CA GLU A 108 -4.67 -13.10 10.47
C GLU A 108 -4.53 -14.21 9.41
N VAL A 109 -3.54 -14.08 8.52
CA VAL A 109 -3.31 -15.04 7.42
C VAL A 109 -1.84 -15.42 7.31
N ASP A 110 -1.59 -16.58 6.71
CA ASP A 110 -0.24 -17.02 6.36
C ASP A 110 0.44 -16.09 5.35
N GLU A 111 1.77 -16.01 5.40
CA GLU A 111 2.56 -15.15 4.50
C GLU A 111 2.28 -15.43 3.01
N SER A 112 1.99 -16.68 2.64
CA SER A 112 1.68 -17.06 1.25
C SER A 112 0.31 -16.54 0.78
N GLN A 113 -0.57 -16.14 1.69
CA GLN A 113 -1.91 -15.65 1.43
C GLN A 113 -2.04 -14.13 1.59
N LEU A 114 -0.94 -13.43 1.93
CA LEU A 114 -0.92 -11.98 2.01
C LEU A 114 -1.24 -11.37 0.66
N LYS A 115 -2.14 -10.38 0.66
CA LYS A 115 -2.61 -9.68 -0.52
C LYS A 115 -2.26 -8.21 -0.41
N THR A 116 -1.50 -7.73 -1.38
CA THR A 116 -1.14 -6.32 -1.49
C THR A 116 -1.51 -5.82 -2.88
N LYS A 117 -2.41 -4.86 -2.95
CA LYS A 117 -2.77 -4.16 -4.19
C LYS A 117 -1.79 -3.00 -4.39
N ILE A 118 -1.03 -3.05 -5.48
CA ILE A 118 -0.16 -1.96 -5.91
C ILE A 118 -1.00 -1.02 -6.78
N VAL A 119 -1.14 0.22 -6.36
CA VAL A 119 -1.92 1.26 -7.05
C VAL A 119 -0.94 2.28 -7.63
N PHE A 120 -1.01 2.57 -8.92
CA PHE A 120 -0.04 3.44 -9.57
C PHE A 120 -0.60 4.21 -10.77
N ARG A 121 0.00 5.34 -11.09
CA ARG A 121 -0.25 6.11 -12.31
C ARG A 121 1.02 6.74 -12.84
#